data_AF-A0AAD2FKZ5-F1
#
_entry.id   AF-A0AAD2FKZ5-F1
#
_cell.length_a   1.000
_cell.length_b   1.000
_cell.length_c   1.000
_cell.angle_alpha   90.00
_cell.angle_beta   90.00
_cell.angle_gamma   90.00
#
_symmetry.space_group_name_H-M   'P 1'
#
loop_
_entity.id
_entity.type
_entity.pdbx_description
1 polymer ?
#
loop_
_entity_poly.entity_id
_entity_poly.type
_entity_poly.pdbx_seq_one_letter_code
_entity_poly.pdbx_strand_id
1 'polypeptide(L)'
;MSGTTENLGKTSNTLYLHVGPSGDCWTGDSIFAAKHLQPDYVKSIPLPVNNNVTDEDGLQQQKIDCLLEVLEDDQDLTASIYDTESIPSELLERIF
;
A
#
# COMPACT_ATOMS: atom_id res chain seq x y z
N MET A 1 3.37 15.34 -38.47
CA MET A 1 2.77 14.32 -37.58
C MET A 1 3.55 14.38 -36.28
N SER A 2 3.10 15.25 -35.37
CA SER A 2 3.72 15.44 -34.05
C SER A 2 2.94 14.63 -33.04
N GLY A 3 3.63 13.73 -32.35
CA GLY A 3 3.10 12.96 -31.23
C GLY A 3 4.28 12.63 -30.32
N THR A 4 4.82 13.66 -29.68
CA THR A 4 5.83 13.54 -28.63
C THR A 4 5.16 12.93 -27.41
N THR A 5 5.19 11.61 -27.25
CA THR A 5 4.79 10.97 -25.99
C THR A 5 5.98 11.02 -25.03
N GLU A 6 6.05 12.15 -24.36
CA GLU A 6 6.40 12.35 -22.95
C GLU A 6 7.18 11.20 -22.29
N ASN A 7 8.45 11.49 -22.06
CA ASN A 7 9.32 10.84 -21.09
C ASN A 7 8.69 11.07 -19.70
N LEU A 8 7.76 10.23 -19.26
CA LEU A 8 7.25 10.30 -17.88
C LEU A 8 8.34 9.76 -16.96
N GLY A 9 8.93 10.68 -16.20
CA GLY A 9 10.10 10.46 -15.39
C GLY A 9 9.96 9.27 -14.45
N LYS A 10 11.11 8.61 -14.23
CA LYS A 10 11.41 7.65 -13.17
C LYS A 10 10.48 7.84 -11.97
N THR A 11 9.33 7.16 -11.98
CA THR A 11 8.35 7.24 -10.90
C THR A 11 9.00 6.58 -9.71
N SER A 12 9.18 7.35 -8.63
CA SER A 12 9.36 6.76 -7.31
C SER A 12 8.21 5.75 -7.13
N ASN A 13 8.51 4.47 -7.23
CA ASN A 13 7.56 3.36 -7.24
C ASN A 13 7.01 3.17 -5.82
N THR A 14 6.28 4.16 -5.30
CA THR A 14 5.72 4.10 -3.95
C THR A 14 4.65 3.04 -3.93
N LEU A 15 4.85 2.00 -3.13
CA LEU A 15 3.81 1.01 -2.87
C LEU A 15 2.86 1.56 -1.79
N TYR A 16 1.57 1.37 -2.00
CA TYR A 16 0.52 1.74 -1.07
C TYR A 16 -0.14 0.48 -0.53
N LEU A 17 -0.49 0.50 0.76
CA LEU A 17 -1.46 -0.38 1.38
C LEU A 17 -2.85 0.24 1.17
N HIS A 18 -3.72 -0.49 0.50
CA HIS A 18 -5.12 -0.16 0.35
C HIS A 18 -5.92 -0.88 1.43
N VAL A 19 -6.74 -0.14 2.15
CA VAL A 19 -7.65 -0.68 3.17
C VAL A 19 -9.04 -0.14 2.96
N GLY A 20 -10.03 -1.03 3.02
CA GLY A 20 -11.45 -0.71 2.95
C GLY A 20 -12.13 -0.79 4.33
N PRO A 21 -13.31 -0.17 4.49
CA PRO A 21 -14.05 -0.13 5.75
C PRO A 21 -14.58 -1.50 6.20
N SER A 22 -14.62 -2.47 5.29
CA SER A 22 -15.07 -3.85 5.56
C SER A 22 -13.93 -4.77 6.02
N GLY A 23 -12.71 -4.25 6.18
CA GLY A 23 -11.52 -5.05 6.51
C GLY A 23 -10.81 -5.65 5.30
N ASP A 24 -11.24 -5.31 4.07
CA ASP A 24 -10.50 -5.71 2.86
C ASP A 24 -9.17 -4.95 2.79
N CYS A 25 -8.07 -5.67 2.55
CA CYS A 25 -6.74 -5.07 2.39
C CYS A 25 -5.96 -5.68 1.21
N TRP A 26 -5.21 -4.84 0.49
CA TRP A 26 -4.30 -5.27 -0.59
C TRP A 26 -3.23 -4.20 -0.84
N THR A 27 -2.21 -4.50 -1.65
CA THR A 27 -1.18 -3.51 -2.02
C THR A 27 -1.22 -3.15 -3.51
N GLY A 28 -0.73 -1.96 -3.84
CA GLY A 28 -0.66 -1.47 -5.22
C GLY A 28 0.27 -0.27 -5.38
N ASP A 29 0.83 -0.10 -6.57
CA ASP A 29 1.75 1.01 -6.92
C ASP A 29 1.05 2.35 -7.18
N SER A 30 -0.28 2.35 -7.21
CA SER A 30 -1.11 3.48 -7.61
C SER A 30 -2.12 3.83 -6.54
N ILE A 31 -2.30 5.12 -6.23
CA ILE A 31 -3.34 5.59 -5.31
C ILE A 31 -4.71 5.20 -5.88
N PHE A 32 -5.49 4.43 -5.13
CA PHE A 32 -6.80 3.98 -5.58
C PHE A 32 -7.84 5.08 -5.35
N ALA A 33 -8.42 5.58 -6.45
CA ALA A 33 -9.51 6.55 -6.43
C ALA A 33 -10.64 6.05 -7.34
N ALA A 34 -11.57 5.26 -6.79
CA ALA A 34 -12.71 4.77 -7.56
C ALA A 34 -13.77 5.86 -7.72
N LYS A 35 -13.91 6.37 -8.95
CA LYS A 35 -14.87 7.43 -9.34
C LYS A 35 -16.36 7.09 -9.10
N HIS A 36 -16.69 5.82 -8.85
CA HIS A 36 -18.05 5.32 -8.66
C HIS A 36 -18.31 4.73 -7.28
N LEU A 37 -17.30 4.73 -6.39
CA LEU A 37 -17.48 4.37 -4.99
C LEU A 37 -17.74 5.63 -4.19
N GLN A 38 -18.34 5.49 -3.01
CA GLN A 38 -18.46 6.63 -2.10
C GLN A 38 -17.08 7.24 -1.86
N PRO A 39 -16.96 8.58 -1.78
CA PRO A 39 -15.73 9.20 -1.31
C PRO A 39 -15.36 8.54 0.04
N ASP A 40 -14.08 8.22 0.19
CA ASP A 40 -13.48 7.48 1.33
C ASP A 40 -13.64 5.96 1.36
N TYR A 41 -14.25 5.32 0.36
CA TYR A 41 -14.42 3.84 0.39
C TYR A 41 -13.11 3.03 0.49
N VAL A 42 -11.98 3.59 0.04
CA VAL A 42 -10.65 2.96 0.19
C VAL A 42 -9.66 4.02 0.60
N LYS A 43 -8.86 3.74 1.63
CA LYS A 43 -7.71 4.56 2.04
C LYS A 43 -6.44 3.93 1.48
N SER A 44 -5.54 4.76 0.94
CA SER A 44 -4.26 4.33 0.37
C SER A 44 -3.12 4.91 1.21
N ILE A 45 -2.47 4.05 1.99
CA ILE A 45 -1.44 4.43 2.95
C ILE A 45 -0.06 4.04 2.40
N PRO A 46 0.90 4.97 2.27
CA PRO A 46 2.20 4.65 1.70
C PRO A 46 2.98 3.69 2.61
N LEU A 47 3.54 2.63 2.02
CA LEU A 47 4.41 1.69 2.72
C LEU A 47 5.87 2.17 2.70
N PRO A 48 6.66 1.90 3.76
CA PRO A 48 8.08 2.21 3.80
C PRO A 48 8.91 1.20 2.98
N VAL A 49 8.54 0.99 1.73
CA VAL A 49 9.30 0.18 0.79
C VAL A 49 10.53 0.97 0.31
N ASN A 50 11.71 0.38 0.47
CA ASN A 50 12.95 1.06 0.13
C ASN A 50 13.24 0.85 -1.36
N ASN A 51 12.78 1.77 -2.20
CA ASN A 51 12.90 1.69 -3.67
C ASN A 51 14.33 1.68 -4.21
N ASN A 52 15.33 1.90 -3.36
CA ASN A 52 16.74 1.88 -3.71
C ASN A 52 17.39 0.50 -3.53
N VAL A 53 16.68 -0.44 -2.92
CA VAL A 53 17.16 -1.81 -2.73
C VAL A 53 16.49 -2.66 -3.82
N THR A 54 17.28 -3.09 -4.80
CA THR A 54 16.88 -4.16 -5.71
C THR A 54 16.43 -5.33 -4.83
N ASP A 55 15.19 -5.80 -4.98
CA ASP A 55 14.65 -6.88 -4.16
C ASP A 55 15.21 -8.24 -4.64
N GLU A 56 16.53 -8.38 -4.56
CA GLU A 56 17.26 -9.51 -5.15
C GLU A 56 16.92 -10.83 -4.45
N ASP A 57 16.51 -10.73 -3.18
CA ASP A 57 16.15 -11.85 -2.29
C ASP A 57 14.63 -12.02 -2.09
N GLY A 58 13.77 -11.20 -2.71
CA GLY A 58 12.32 -11.29 -2.49
C GLY A 58 11.86 -10.80 -1.11
N LEU A 59 12.74 -10.19 -0.32
CA LEU A 59 12.51 -9.87 1.09
C LEU A 59 11.42 -8.80 1.26
N GLN A 60 11.35 -7.80 0.37
CA GLN A 60 10.26 -6.82 0.39
C GLN A 60 8.92 -7.49 0.12
N GLN A 61 8.85 -8.39 -0.87
CA GLN A 61 7.61 -9.12 -1.14
C GLN A 61 7.18 -9.94 0.09
N GLN A 62 8.11 -10.63 0.75
CA GLN A 62 7.81 -11.38 1.99
C GLN A 62 7.29 -10.48 3.12
N LYS A 63 7.84 -9.27 3.27
CA LYS A 63 7.35 -8.29 4.25
C LYS A 63 5.93 -7.85 3.96
N ILE A 64 5.62 -7.61 2.68
CA ILE A 64 4.29 -7.23 2.22
C ILE A 64 3.30 -8.37 2.47
N ASP A 65 3.67 -9.60 2.11
CA ASP A 65 2.82 -10.78 2.30
C ASP A 65 2.55 -11.01 3.80
N CYS A 66 3.56 -10.88 4.65
CA CYS A 66 3.42 -11.02 6.10
C CYS A 66 2.55 -9.91 6.70
N LEU A 67 2.64 -8.68 6.18
CA LEU A 67 1.76 -7.59 6.57
C LEU A 67 0.30 -7.90 6.23
N LEU A 68 0.03 -8.34 4.99
CA LEU A 68 -1.32 -8.68 4.55
C LEU A 68 -1.90 -9.83 5.38
N GLU A 69 -1.11 -10.88 5.67
CA GLU A 69 -1.55 -12.00 6.51
C GLU A 69 -1.97 -11.55 7.91
N VAL A 70 -1.22 -10.63 8.55
CA VAL A 70 -1.59 -10.07 9.86
C VAL A 70 -2.87 -9.24 9.78
N LEU A 71 -3.05 -8.45 8.72
CA LEU A 71 -4.23 -7.60 8.55
C LEU A 71 -5.50 -8.41 8.21
N GLU A 72 -5.34 -9.52 7.50
CA GLU A 72 -6.44 -10.46 7.22
C GLU A 72 -6.86 -11.25 8.47
N ASP A 73 -5.91 -11.59 9.36
CA ASP A 73 -6.18 -12.27 10.63
C ASP A 73 -6.78 -11.32 11.68
N ASP A 74 -6.32 -10.07 11.74
CA ASP A 74 -6.75 -9.06 12.69
C ASP A 74 -7.57 -7.93 12.02
N GLN A 75 -8.88 -8.17 11.91
CA GLN A 75 -9.80 -7.18 11.32
C GLN A 75 -9.96 -5.91 12.17
N ASP A 76 -9.77 -6.00 13.50
CA ASP A 76 -9.84 -4.83 14.39
C ASP A 76 -8.65 -3.90 14.11
N LEU A 77 -7.46 -4.46 13.90
CA LEU A 77 -6.28 -3.73 13.47
C LEU A 77 -6.48 -3.08 12.11
N THR A 78 -7.02 -3.81 11.13
CA THR A 78 -7.32 -3.26 9.79
C THR A 78 -8.32 -2.11 9.83
N ALA A 79 -9.38 -2.24 10.64
CA ALA A 79 -10.34 -1.15 10.86
C ALA A 79 -9.67 0.06 11.53
N SER A 80 -8.81 -0.17 12.52
CA SER A 80 -8.05 0.92 13.17
C SER A 80 -7.12 1.65 12.19
N ILE A 81 -6.46 0.92 11.29
CA ILE A 81 -5.63 1.52 10.23
C ILE A 81 -6.48 2.34 9.27
N TYR A 82 -7.66 1.85 8.90
CA TYR A 82 -8.60 2.60 8.05
C TYR A 82 -9.07 3.90 8.71
N ASP A 83 -9.44 3.86 10.00
CA ASP A 83 -9.90 5.04 10.74
C ASP A 83 -8.79 6.06 11.02
N THR A 84 -7.56 5.60 11.26
CA THR A 84 -6.41 6.46 11.57
C THR A 84 -5.61 6.87 10.34
N GLU A 85 -5.86 6.24 9.20
CA GLU A 85 -5.11 6.38 7.95
C GLU A 85 -3.59 6.18 8.14
N SER A 86 -3.19 5.36 9.13
CA SER A 86 -1.80 5.14 9.50
C SER A 86 -1.55 3.71 9.96
N ILE A 87 -0.41 3.15 9.58
CA ILE A 87 0.04 1.83 10.06
C ILE A 87 0.74 2.02 11.42
N PRO A 88 0.40 1.23 12.45
CA PRO A 88 1.08 1.28 13.73
C PRO A 88 2.59 1.04 13.60
N SER A 89 3.39 1.85 14.29
CA SER A 89 4.85 1.77 14.26
C SER A 89 5.35 0.40 14.70
N GLU A 90 4.72 -0.20 15.71
CA GLU A 90 5.07 -1.53 16.23
C GLU A 90 4.92 -2.62 15.15
N LEU A 91 3.92 -2.51 14.29
CA LEU A 91 3.71 -3.43 13.18
C LEU A 91 4.77 -3.22 12.09
N LEU A 92 5.11 -1.97 11.80
CA LEU A 92 6.19 -1.64 10.87
C LEU A 92 7.54 -2.14 11.40
N GLU A 93 7.89 -1.94 12.67
CA GLU A 93 9.15 -2.42 13.25
C GLU A 93 9.25 -3.95 13.32
N ARG A 94 8.10 -4.63 13.42
CA ARG A 94 8.05 -6.09 13.43
C ARG A 94 8.31 -6.69 12.04
N ILE A 95 7.91 -5.97 10.99
CA ILE A 95 7.91 -6.48 9.62
C ILE A 95 9.05 -5.87 8.78
N PHE A 96 9.27 -4.56 8.87
CA PHE A 96 10.23 -3.78 8.08
C PHE A 96 11.54 -3.51 8.83
#